data_AF-A0A2N6FH06-F1
#
_entry.id   AF-A0A2N6FH06-F1
#
_cell.length_a   1.000
_cell.length_b   1.000
_cell.length_c   1.000
_cell.angle_alpha   90.00
_cell.angle_beta   90.00
_cell.angle_gamma   90.00
#
_symmetry.space_group_name_H-M   'P 1'
#
loop_
_entity.id
_entity.type
_entity.pdbx_description
1 polymer ?
#
loop_
_entity_poly.entity_id
_entity_poly.type
_entity_poly.pdbx_seq_one_letter_code
_entity_poly.pdbx_strand_id
1 'polypeptide(L)'
;MSMVNITCPYCGLTKTVPRDKAPSKPVKVNCPKCKHQFPLDPAKLQAAEPRDSAASGAAPGSAAAVPPRPTPPPQQPAAPVDPHAGLGGSPESIGNLFSQSFGVFASRFFVLIGLYLLMFIMTLAAGVIFGGGTAVTMPLIPGLGWLLMPLGSLVTALVMSYVLFWGYGAFVHAVIDQSCGFGEALRRGRDQVWSFMWALSLSSFLIVGAYFLFFIPGVLFTVWFLFVPFIIAVEQERGMNSLLKSYQYVKGHGWNTFFKVVILALICMAVGAIPLVGPLLSLLTTPFSLIFIFTMYFDLQQIKGTHPVNASTGRKTKWIVAGSVGYLVLPVIIFLVAGGAFFGALMAPFTSDDFNFEMLDQPGLHQQNKTGPQNSTAAAPPQKVIDSNATLTVSNTRVEPGATIFVSFSGIDEPAEKDWVALYRVDDPNEQYGEFEYLGSRSSGTLTFLAPASPGIYEARLFLDFPSGGYYDVAKSPQIQVGEIMDPAAVEPKNESSPLDKFRPKGSTAGAVSFSGQIDDQSKLYIYIYAINYQGSVRVNGQDFYQIKGEEDMSYNYTGSGSQLQHGNNTIDVTYNSIPGDPWMTKVQVKVYTYDFDSNKEEIIADWSTEEPTGETLINLELNP
;
A
#
# COMPACT_ATOMS: atom_id res chain seq x y z
N MET A 1 32.93 17.85 -40.87
CA MET A 1 32.91 16.42 -40.49
C MET A 1 31.49 16.08 -40.11
N SER A 2 30.86 15.06 -40.70
CA SER A 2 29.48 14.72 -40.37
C SER A 2 29.41 14.23 -38.92
N MET A 3 28.60 14.90 -38.11
CA MET A 3 28.40 14.60 -36.70
C MET A 3 27.12 13.79 -36.54
N VAL A 4 27.15 12.76 -35.69
CA VAL A 4 25.98 11.93 -35.37
C VAL A 4 25.70 11.98 -33.88
N ASN A 5 24.41 11.97 -33.52
CA ASN A 5 23.97 11.94 -32.14
C ASN A 5 23.72 10.50 -31.70
N ILE A 6 24.35 10.10 -30.59
CA ILE A 6 24.09 8.83 -29.92
C ILE A 6 23.38 9.15 -28.60
N THR A 7 22.13 8.72 -28.48
CA THR A 7 21.30 8.94 -27.29
C THR A 7 21.10 7.65 -26.52
N CYS A 8 21.35 7.68 -25.20
CA CYS A 8 21.08 6.55 -24.33
C CYS A 8 19.57 6.45 -24.05
N PRO A 9 18.92 5.30 -24.29
CA PRO A 9 17.48 5.14 -24.10
C PRO A 9 17.06 5.12 -22.62
N TYR A 10 18.00 4.89 -21.69
CA TYR A 10 17.69 4.75 -20.27
C TYR A 10 17.80 6.06 -19.48
N CYS A 11 18.70 6.96 -19.86
CA CYS A 11 18.95 8.20 -19.10
C CYS A 11 18.92 9.47 -19.95
N GLY A 12 18.61 9.35 -21.24
CA GLY A 12 18.50 10.48 -22.18
C GLY A 12 19.81 11.18 -22.53
N LEU A 13 20.97 10.70 -22.03
CA LEU A 13 22.26 11.30 -22.35
C LEU A 13 22.51 11.22 -23.86
N THR A 14 22.63 12.38 -24.51
CA THR A 14 22.98 12.48 -25.94
C THR A 14 24.41 12.95 -26.07
N LYS A 15 25.22 12.21 -26.83
CA LYS A 15 26.60 12.57 -27.15
C LYS A 15 26.77 12.66 -28.66
N THR A 16 27.27 13.80 -29.12
CA THR A 16 27.58 14.04 -30.52
C THR A 16 28.99 13.54 -30.82
N VAL A 17 29.14 12.67 -31.82
CA VAL A 17 30.40 12.02 -32.19
C VAL A 17 30.65 12.19 -33.69
N PRO A 18 31.89 12.43 -34.14
CA PRO A 18 32.23 12.38 -35.56
C PRO A 18 31.89 11.01 -36.16
N ARG A 19 31.29 11.00 -37.36
CA ARG A 19 30.78 9.77 -38.00
C ARG A 19 31.87 8.73 -38.29
N ASP A 20 33.11 9.16 -38.48
CA ASP A 20 34.31 8.30 -38.64
C ASP A 20 34.68 7.54 -37.36
N LYS A 21 34.24 8.02 -36.19
CA LYS A 21 34.47 7.37 -34.87
C LYS A 21 33.24 6.59 -34.38
N ALA A 22 32.12 6.62 -35.11
CA ALA A 22 30.96 5.82 -34.80
C ALA A 22 31.16 4.36 -35.28
N PRO A 23 30.67 3.34 -34.55
CA PRO A 23 30.82 1.95 -34.96
C PRO A 23 30.17 1.71 -36.32
N SER A 24 30.85 1.01 -37.23
CA SER A 24 30.32 0.68 -38.56
C SER A 24 29.42 -0.57 -38.59
N LYS A 25 29.31 -1.30 -37.48
CA LYS A 25 28.47 -2.49 -37.29
C LYS A 25 27.65 -2.37 -36.00
N PRO A 26 26.51 -3.08 -35.88
CA PRO A 26 25.71 -3.12 -34.65
C PRO A 26 26.56 -3.64 -33.48
N VAL A 27 26.69 -2.83 -32.42
CA VAL A 27 27.48 -3.16 -31.24
C VAL A 27 26.75 -2.76 -29.97
N LYS A 28 27.01 -3.47 -28.86
CA LYS A 28 26.53 -3.06 -27.54
C LYS A 28 27.47 -2.01 -26.95
N VAL A 29 26.93 -0.85 -26.59
CA VAL A 29 27.70 0.26 -26.00
C VAL A 29 27.25 0.49 -24.55
N ASN A 30 28.17 0.97 -23.71
CA ASN A 30 27.89 1.26 -22.31
C ASN A 30 27.72 2.77 -22.08
N CYS A 31 26.65 3.17 -21.39
CA CYS A 31 26.43 4.58 -21.07
C CYS A 31 27.33 5.03 -19.90
N PRO A 32 28.10 6.13 -20.04
CA PRO A 32 28.95 6.63 -18.95
C PRO A 32 28.16 7.21 -17.77
N LYS A 33 26.90 7.63 -17.98
CA LYS A 33 26.05 8.21 -16.92
C LYS A 33 25.32 7.15 -16.09
N CYS A 34 24.64 6.19 -16.73
CA CYS A 34 23.84 5.19 -16.02
C CYS A 34 24.42 3.77 -15.99
N LYS A 35 25.59 3.54 -16.63
CA LYS A 35 26.29 2.24 -16.70
C LYS A 35 25.49 1.08 -17.34
N HIS A 36 24.33 1.36 -17.96
CA HIS A 36 23.57 0.38 -18.73
C HIS A 36 24.17 0.15 -20.12
N GLN A 37 24.17 -1.12 -20.55
CA GLN A 37 24.52 -1.51 -21.92
C GLN A 37 23.29 -1.54 -22.82
N PHE A 38 23.39 -0.96 -24.01
CA PHE A 38 22.33 -1.00 -25.02
C PHE A 38 22.88 -1.28 -26.42
N PRO A 39 22.10 -1.94 -27.30
CA PRO A 39 22.49 -2.13 -28.69
C PRO A 39 22.43 -0.80 -29.44
N LEU A 40 23.52 -0.43 -30.12
CA LEU A 40 23.61 0.70 -31.01
C LEU A 40 23.59 0.20 -32.46
N ASP A 41 22.56 0.60 -33.21
CA ASP A 41 22.43 0.31 -34.63
C ASP A 41 22.89 1.53 -35.46
N PRO A 42 24.03 1.44 -36.19
CA PRO A 42 24.57 2.57 -36.95
C PRO A 42 23.63 3.09 -38.04
N ALA A 43 22.73 2.24 -38.55
CA ALA A 43 21.77 2.62 -39.59
C ALA A 43 20.70 3.60 -39.08
N LYS A 44 20.49 3.67 -37.76
CA LYS A 44 19.48 4.51 -37.11
C LYS A 44 20.04 5.80 -36.52
N LEU A 45 21.31 6.11 -36.75
CA LEU A 45 21.97 7.32 -36.23
C LEU A 45 21.60 8.56 -37.06
N GLN A 46 20.94 9.52 -36.41
CA GLN A 46 20.55 10.80 -37.01
C GLN A 46 21.75 11.76 -37.06
N ALA A 47 21.84 12.55 -38.13
CA ALA A 47 22.83 13.61 -38.28
C ALA A 47 22.51 14.78 -37.34
N ALA A 48 23.54 15.36 -36.71
CA ALA A 48 23.38 16.56 -35.89
C ALA A 48 23.34 17.81 -36.77
N GLU A 49 22.29 18.63 -36.65
CA GLU A 49 22.20 19.93 -37.34
C GLU A 49 23.17 20.96 -36.72
N PRO A 50 23.75 21.89 -37.52
CA PRO A 50 24.60 22.94 -37.00
C PRO A 50 23.76 24.00 -36.27
N ARG A 51 24.12 24.33 -35.01
CA ARG A 51 23.58 25.51 -34.31
C ARG A 51 24.45 26.71 -34.64
N ASP A 52 23.87 27.71 -35.31
CA ASP A 52 24.47 29.03 -35.47
C ASP A 52 24.53 29.78 -34.15
N SER A 53 25.69 30.39 -33.90
CA SER A 53 26.00 31.24 -32.76
C SER A 53 26.05 32.71 -33.18
N ALA A 54 25.03 33.49 -32.80
CA ALA A 54 24.99 34.96 -32.71
C ALA A 54 23.64 35.35 -32.07
N ALA A 55 23.46 36.30 -31.17
CA ALA A 55 24.22 37.50 -30.86
C ALA A 55 24.01 37.91 -29.39
N SER A 56 25.08 38.42 -28.79
CA SER A 56 25.06 39.28 -27.60
C SER A 56 25.24 40.72 -28.08
N GLY A 57 24.43 41.65 -27.56
CA GLY A 57 24.75 43.08 -27.57
C GLY A 57 23.59 44.01 -27.95
N ALA A 58 22.95 44.61 -26.94
CA ALA A 58 22.54 46.03 -26.98
C ALA A 58 22.19 46.52 -25.56
N ALA A 59 22.72 47.70 -25.22
CA ALA A 59 22.54 48.44 -23.97
C ALA A 59 21.22 49.26 -23.95
N PRO A 60 20.84 49.90 -22.83
CA PRO A 60 19.44 50.27 -22.53
C PRO A 60 19.05 51.69 -22.97
N GLY A 61 17.78 51.88 -23.32
CA GLY A 61 17.20 53.19 -23.64
C GLY A 61 15.69 53.27 -23.35
N SER A 62 15.36 53.98 -22.27
CA SER A 62 14.18 54.83 -22.01
C SER A 62 12.79 54.44 -22.57
N ALA A 63 11.85 54.10 -21.68
CA ALA A 63 10.49 54.66 -21.72
C ALA A 63 9.68 54.40 -20.42
N ALA A 64 9.23 55.52 -19.84
CA ALA A 64 7.98 55.74 -19.09
C ALA A 64 7.65 54.96 -17.80
N ALA A 65 7.47 55.73 -16.73
CA ALA A 65 6.97 55.32 -15.43
C ALA A 65 5.48 54.91 -15.48
N VAL A 66 5.16 53.78 -14.84
CA VAL A 66 3.80 53.32 -14.52
C VAL A 66 3.64 53.39 -12.98
N PRO A 67 2.53 53.92 -12.44
CA PRO A 67 2.33 54.04 -10.99
C PRO A 67 2.17 52.67 -10.30
N PRO A 68 2.51 52.54 -9.00
CA PRO A 68 2.44 51.26 -8.31
C PRO A 68 0.97 50.85 -8.09
N ARG A 69 0.61 49.64 -8.56
CA ARG A 69 -0.66 48.98 -8.23
C ARG A 69 -0.58 48.39 -6.80
N PRO A 70 -1.68 48.35 -6.03
CA PRO A 70 -1.66 47.88 -4.64
C PRO A 70 -1.20 46.42 -4.53
N THR A 71 -0.35 46.14 -3.56
CA THR A 71 0.09 44.79 -3.20
C THR A 71 -1.11 43.95 -2.71
N PRO A 72 -1.32 42.73 -3.23
CA PRO A 72 -2.26 41.78 -2.62
C PRO A 72 -1.76 41.38 -1.22
N PRO A 73 -2.65 40.98 -0.29
CA PRO A 73 -2.25 40.52 1.04
C PRO A 73 -1.32 39.30 0.92
N PRO A 74 -0.40 39.08 1.87
CA PRO A 74 0.46 37.90 1.85
C PRO A 74 -0.40 36.64 1.92
N GLN A 75 -0.49 35.89 0.82
CA GLN A 75 -0.99 34.53 0.85
C GLN A 75 -0.01 33.71 1.68
N GLN A 76 -0.53 33.06 2.73
CA GLN A 76 0.19 32.05 3.49
C GLN A 76 0.83 31.05 2.51
N PRO A 77 2.11 30.69 2.70
CA PRO A 77 2.73 29.64 1.90
C PRO A 77 1.87 28.38 2.00
N ALA A 78 1.35 27.92 0.86
CA ALA A 78 0.72 26.61 0.77
C ALA A 78 1.71 25.60 1.34
N ALA A 79 1.24 24.78 2.28
CA ALA A 79 2.06 23.75 2.90
C ALA A 79 2.75 22.89 1.82
N PRO A 80 4.00 22.45 2.02
CA PRO A 80 4.70 21.62 1.04
C PRO A 80 3.89 20.35 0.79
N VAL A 81 3.48 20.14 -0.46
CA VAL A 81 2.86 18.88 -0.90
C VAL A 81 3.95 17.81 -0.87
N ASP A 82 3.80 16.85 0.03
CA ASP A 82 4.68 15.68 0.15
C ASP A 82 4.52 14.80 -1.12
N PRO A 83 5.59 14.56 -1.91
CA PRO A 83 5.54 13.71 -3.11
C PRO A 83 5.25 12.23 -2.84
N HIS A 84 5.15 11.82 -1.57
CA HIS A 84 4.74 10.49 -1.13
C HIS A 84 3.50 10.49 -0.24
N ALA A 85 2.76 11.60 -0.14
CA ALA A 85 1.47 11.60 0.52
C ALA A 85 0.51 10.65 -0.23
N GLY A 86 0.01 9.62 0.47
CA GLY A 86 -1.23 8.99 0.06
C GLY A 86 -2.32 10.05 -0.15
N LEU A 87 -3.26 9.77 -1.05
CA LEU A 87 -4.21 10.80 -1.53
C LEU A 87 -5.13 11.36 -0.44
N GLY A 88 -5.13 10.76 0.76
CA GLY A 88 -6.11 11.03 1.80
C GLY A 88 -7.50 10.52 1.40
N GLY A 89 -8.39 10.41 2.38
CA GLY A 89 -9.76 9.95 2.16
C GLY A 89 -10.21 8.85 3.13
N SER A 90 -11.51 8.60 3.16
CA SER A 90 -12.12 7.48 3.89
C SER A 90 -12.12 6.22 3.02
N PRO A 91 -11.88 5.03 3.61
CA PRO A 91 -12.01 3.76 2.88
C PRO A 91 -13.38 3.62 2.20
N GLU A 92 -13.37 3.06 0.99
CA GLU A 92 -14.55 2.87 0.14
C GLU A 92 -15.70 2.16 0.86
N SER A 93 -16.94 2.48 0.48
CA SER A 93 -18.12 1.87 1.10
C SER A 93 -18.18 0.37 0.81
N ILE A 94 -18.72 -0.40 1.76
CA ILE A 94 -18.79 -1.86 1.60
C ILE A 94 -19.64 -2.27 0.38
N GLY A 95 -20.76 -1.57 0.13
CA GLY A 95 -21.63 -1.84 -1.00
C GLY A 95 -20.93 -1.64 -2.35
N ASN A 96 -20.15 -0.56 -2.48
CA ASN A 96 -19.39 -0.31 -3.71
C ASN A 96 -18.29 -1.36 -3.92
N LEU A 97 -17.60 -1.78 -2.85
CA LEU A 97 -16.62 -2.88 -2.94
C LEU A 97 -17.25 -4.20 -3.42
N PHE A 98 -18.45 -4.54 -2.95
CA PHE A 98 -19.18 -5.71 -3.45
C PHE A 98 -19.54 -5.58 -4.93
N SER A 99 -20.03 -4.41 -5.35
CA SER A 99 -20.38 -4.13 -6.75
C SER A 99 -19.17 -4.24 -7.68
N GLN A 100 -18.06 -3.59 -7.33
CA GLN A 100 -16.80 -3.67 -8.08
C GLN A 100 -16.28 -5.10 -8.16
N SER A 101 -16.30 -5.82 -7.03
CA SER A 101 -15.85 -7.21 -6.98
C SER A 101 -16.70 -8.12 -7.86
N PHE A 102 -18.02 -7.89 -7.88
CA PHE A 102 -18.94 -8.64 -8.72
C PHE A 102 -18.71 -8.36 -10.21
N GLY A 103 -18.46 -7.10 -10.60
CA GLY A 103 -18.13 -6.75 -11.98
C GLY A 103 -16.86 -7.44 -12.48
N VAL A 104 -15.81 -7.48 -11.65
CA VAL A 104 -14.58 -8.22 -11.97
C VAL A 104 -14.84 -9.72 -12.03
N PHE A 105 -15.57 -10.28 -11.06
CA PHE A 105 -15.88 -11.71 -11.02
C PHE A 105 -16.69 -12.16 -12.24
N ALA A 106 -17.73 -11.41 -12.63
CA ALA A 106 -18.59 -11.72 -13.76
C ALA A 106 -17.83 -11.63 -15.10
N SER A 107 -17.02 -10.58 -15.30
CA SER A 107 -16.23 -10.40 -16.53
C SER A 107 -15.14 -11.46 -16.72
N ARG A 108 -14.60 -11.97 -15.62
CA ARG A 108 -13.47 -12.92 -15.60
C ARG A 108 -13.86 -14.33 -15.15
N PHE A 109 -15.16 -14.64 -15.09
CA PHE A 109 -15.71 -15.84 -14.47
C PHE A 109 -14.99 -17.12 -14.89
N PHE A 110 -14.90 -17.38 -16.20
CA PHE A 110 -14.30 -18.61 -16.73
C PHE A 110 -12.81 -18.75 -16.41
N VAL A 111 -12.05 -17.66 -16.47
CA VAL A 111 -10.60 -17.68 -16.19
C VAL A 111 -10.36 -17.94 -14.71
N LEU A 112 -11.10 -17.26 -13.83
CA LEU A 112 -10.91 -17.36 -12.39
C LEU A 112 -11.40 -18.70 -11.83
N ILE A 113 -12.59 -19.15 -12.24
CA ILE A 113 -13.10 -20.48 -11.86
C ILE A 113 -12.21 -21.58 -12.44
N GLY A 114 -11.82 -21.46 -13.71
CA GLY A 114 -10.94 -22.44 -14.34
C GLY A 114 -9.59 -22.57 -13.64
N LEU A 115 -8.93 -21.45 -13.30
CA LEU A 115 -7.66 -21.48 -12.55
C LEU A 115 -7.83 -22.03 -11.14
N TYR A 116 -8.92 -21.66 -10.45
CA TYR A 116 -9.24 -22.18 -9.12
C TYR A 116 -9.45 -23.70 -9.14
N LEU A 117 -10.25 -24.22 -10.07
CA LEU A 117 -10.45 -25.67 -10.22
C LEU A 117 -9.17 -26.39 -10.68
N LEU A 118 -8.42 -25.80 -11.60
CA LEU A 118 -7.14 -26.34 -12.06
C LEU A 118 -6.15 -26.49 -10.91
N MET A 119 -6.09 -25.54 -9.97
CA MET A 119 -5.28 -25.65 -8.77
C MET A 119 -5.62 -26.92 -7.98
N PHE A 120 -6.90 -27.20 -7.69
CA PHE A 120 -7.29 -28.42 -6.98
C PHE A 120 -7.01 -29.69 -7.78
N ILE A 121 -7.25 -29.68 -9.09
CA ILE A 121 -6.97 -30.84 -9.95
C ILE A 121 -5.48 -31.17 -9.94
N MET A 122 -4.62 -30.15 -10.10
CA MET A 122 -3.17 -30.32 -10.07
C MET A 122 -2.69 -30.82 -8.71
N THR A 123 -3.23 -30.28 -7.62
CA THR A 123 -2.94 -30.75 -6.27
C THR A 123 -3.42 -32.20 -6.08
N LEU A 124 -4.66 -32.53 -6.43
CA LEU A 124 -5.16 -33.92 -6.32
C LEU A 124 -4.33 -34.90 -7.16
N ALA A 125 -3.96 -34.53 -8.39
CA ALA A 125 -3.10 -35.33 -9.25
C ALA A 125 -1.73 -35.57 -8.61
N ALA A 126 -1.10 -34.56 -8.03
CA ALA A 126 0.15 -34.72 -7.29
C ALA A 126 0.00 -35.68 -6.10
N GLY A 127 -1.10 -35.59 -5.35
CA GLY A 127 -1.38 -36.48 -4.22
C GLY A 127 -1.54 -37.94 -4.66
N VAL A 128 -2.27 -38.18 -5.75
CA VAL A 128 -2.47 -39.53 -6.31
C VAL A 128 -1.15 -40.09 -6.85
N ILE A 129 -0.37 -39.30 -7.59
CA ILE A 129 0.88 -39.76 -8.20
C ILE A 129 1.92 -40.11 -7.12
N PHE A 130 2.21 -39.17 -6.21
CA PHE A 130 3.27 -39.36 -5.22
C PHE A 130 2.79 -40.24 -4.05
N GLY A 131 1.59 -39.98 -3.52
CA GLY A 131 1.01 -40.78 -2.44
C GLY A 131 0.68 -42.20 -2.89
N GLY A 132 0.01 -42.36 -4.03
CA GLY A 132 -0.28 -43.67 -4.61
C GLY A 132 0.99 -44.44 -4.97
N GLY A 133 2.00 -43.75 -5.53
CA GLY A 133 3.32 -44.34 -5.78
C GLY A 133 3.95 -44.90 -4.50
N THR A 134 3.91 -44.16 -3.40
CA THR A 134 4.46 -44.62 -2.11
C THR A 134 3.72 -45.86 -1.59
N ALA A 135 2.39 -45.87 -1.68
CA ALA A 135 1.56 -47.01 -1.29
C ALA A 135 1.84 -48.26 -2.14
N VAL A 136 2.10 -48.11 -3.45
CA VAL A 136 2.46 -49.20 -4.36
C VAL A 136 3.88 -49.72 -4.11
N THR A 137 4.83 -48.85 -3.79
CA THR A 137 6.22 -49.26 -3.52
C THR A 137 6.42 -49.99 -2.20
N MET A 138 5.60 -49.70 -1.19
CA MET A 138 5.69 -50.25 0.16
C MET A 138 5.68 -51.80 0.20
N PRO A 139 4.75 -52.52 -0.47
CA PRO A 139 4.78 -53.99 -0.49
C PRO A 139 5.90 -54.60 -1.34
N LEU A 140 6.54 -53.83 -2.24
CA LEU A 140 7.61 -54.34 -3.12
C LEU A 140 8.94 -54.55 -2.39
N ILE A 141 9.14 -53.88 -1.25
CA ILE A 141 10.35 -53.98 -0.43
C ILE A 141 9.97 -54.30 1.02
N PRO A 142 9.65 -55.58 1.33
CA PRO A 142 9.27 -55.99 2.67
C PRO A 142 10.32 -55.61 3.72
N GLY A 143 9.87 -55.14 4.88
CA GLY A 143 10.76 -54.76 6.01
C GLY A 143 11.23 -53.30 6.03
N LEU A 144 11.05 -52.54 4.93
CA LEU A 144 11.42 -51.11 4.85
C LEU A 144 10.23 -50.15 4.99
N GLY A 145 9.02 -50.66 5.26
CA GLY A 145 7.81 -49.84 5.34
C GLY A 145 7.87 -48.70 6.36
N TRP A 146 8.54 -48.93 7.49
CA TRP A 146 8.75 -47.92 8.55
C TRP A 146 9.54 -46.69 8.06
N LEU A 147 10.37 -46.85 7.03
CA LEU A 147 11.14 -45.76 6.41
C LEU A 147 10.41 -45.19 5.18
N LEU A 148 9.89 -46.06 4.31
CA LEU A 148 9.26 -45.66 3.05
C LEU A 148 7.96 -44.87 3.27
N MET A 149 7.18 -45.20 4.30
CA MET A 149 5.91 -44.52 4.59
C MET A 149 6.11 -43.06 5.03
N PRO A 150 6.93 -42.73 6.06
CA PRO A 150 7.15 -41.34 6.45
C PRO A 150 7.90 -40.55 5.37
N LEU A 151 8.90 -41.15 4.71
CA LEU A 151 9.64 -40.49 3.63
C LEU A 151 8.72 -40.18 2.44
N GLY A 152 7.91 -41.14 2.03
CA GLY A 152 6.94 -41.00 0.96
C GLY A 152 5.86 -39.96 1.27
N SER A 153 5.37 -39.95 2.50
CA SER A 153 4.40 -38.95 2.98
C SER A 153 5.00 -37.54 2.99
N LEU A 154 6.26 -37.40 3.42
CA LEU A 154 6.98 -36.13 3.39
C LEU A 154 7.16 -35.63 1.96
N VAL A 155 7.60 -36.47 1.04
CA VAL A 155 7.76 -36.11 -0.38
C VAL A 155 6.41 -35.69 -0.97
N THR A 156 5.36 -36.47 -0.72
CA THR A 156 4.00 -36.15 -1.19
C THR A 156 3.55 -34.80 -0.64
N ALA A 157 3.71 -34.56 0.67
CA ALA A 157 3.34 -33.29 1.30
C ALA A 157 4.11 -32.08 0.71
N LEU A 158 5.41 -32.23 0.45
CA LEU A 158 6.23 -31.17 -0.14
C LEU A 158 5.81 -30.86 -1.58
N VAL A 159 5.55 -31.88 -2.40
CA VAL A 159 5.08 -31.70 -3.78
C VAL A 159 3.69 -31.06 -3.79
N MET A 160 2.77 -31.55 -2.96
CA MET A 160 1.42 -31.00 -2.80
C MET A 160 1.48 -29.52 -2.40
N SER A 161 2.34 -29.18 -1.44
CA SER A 161 2.55 -27.81 -0.99
C SER A 161 3.05 -26.93 -2.12
N TYR A 162 4.08 -27.37 -2.84
CA TYR A 162 4.62 -26.64 -4.00
C TYR A 162 3.53 -26.34 -5.05
N VAL A 163 2.75 -27.37 -5.44
CA VAL A 163 1.69 -27.24 -6.44
C VAL A 163 0.57 -26.32 -5.97
N LEU A 164 0.20 -26.39 -4.69
CA LEU A 164 -0.81 -25.52 -4.10
C LEU A 164 -0.38 -24.05 -4.14
N PHE A 165 0.85 -23.74 -3.72
CA PHE A 165 1.37 -22.36 -3.76
C PHE A 165 1.59 -21.86 -5.18
N TRP A 166 1.93 -22.74 -6.12
CA TRP A 166 1.98 -22.42 -7.54
C TRP A 166 0.61 -22.01 -8.07
N GLY A 167 -0.42 -22.83 -7.85
CA GLY A 167 -1.79 -22.52 -8.25
C GLY A 167 -2.33 -21.26 -7.57
N TYR A 168 -2.06 -21.08 -6.27
CA TYR A 168 -2.46 -19.89 -5.53
C TYR A 168 -1.79 -18.62 -6.07
N GLY A 169 -0.49 -18.64 -6.34
CA GLY A 169 0.23 -17.51 -6.93
C GLY A 169 -0.30 -17.17 -8.33
N ALA A 170 -0.59 -18.19 -9.16
CA ALA A 170 -1.21 -18.01 -10.46
C ALA A 170 -2.59 -17.35 -10.33
N PHE A 171 -3.38 -17.81 -9.35
CA PHE A 171 -4.70 -17.28 -9.08
C PHE A 171 -4.67 -15.82 -8.62
N VAL A 172 -3.76 -15.45 -7.72
CA VAL A 172 -3.54 -14.06 -7.29
C VAL A 172 -3.17 -13.16 -8.47
N HIS A 173 -2.22 -13.58 -9.33
CA HIS A 173 -1.84 -12.82 -10.53
C HIS A 173 -3.00 -12.67 -11.52
N ALA A 174 -3.86 -13.68 -11.63
CA ALA A 174 -5.05 -13.60 -12.46
C ALA A 174 -6.09 -12.62 -11.90
N VAL A 175 -6.26 -12.53 -10.57
CA VAL A 175 -7.14 -11.55 -9.94
C VAL A 175 -6.63 -10.12 -10.15
N ILE A 176 -5.31 -9.92 -10.03
CA ILE A 176 -4.67 -8.62 -10.15
C ILE A 176 -4.70 -8.12 -11.60
N ASP A 177 -4.30 -8.96 -12.56
CA ASP A 177 -4.16 -8.55 -13.96
C ASP A 177 -5.35 -9.06 -14.79
N GLN A 178 -6.26 -8.15 -15.14
CA GLN A 178 -7.45 -8.45 -15.94
C GLN A 178 -7.16 -8.93 -17.36
N SER A 179 -5.95 -8.70 -17.89
CA SER A 179 -5.52 -9.23 -19.20
C SER A 179 -4.89 -10.63 -19.13
N CYS A 180 -4.63 -11.11 -17.91
CA CYS A 180 -3.92 -12.36 -17.70
C CYS A 180 -4.79 -13.59 -17.99
N GLY A 181 -4.38 -14.38 -18.98
CA GLY A 181 -4.96 -15.70 -19.29
C GLY A 181 -4.31 -16.84 -18.48
N PHE A 182 -4.76 -18.07 -18.70
CA PHE A 182 -4.32 -19.26 -17.95
C PHE A 182 -2.81 -19.49 -17.97
N GLY A 183 -2.20 -19.50 -19.16
CA GLY A 183 -0.78 -19.81 -19.31
C GLY A 183 0.13 -18.77 -18.66
N GLU A 184 -0.20 -17.49 -18.83
CA GLU A 184 0.57 -16.39 -18.22
C GLU A 184 0.40 -16.38 -16.69
N ALA A 185 -0.81 -16.65 -16.19
CA ALA A 185 -1.07 -16.78 -14.76
C ALA A 185 -0.22 -17.90 -14.14
N LEU A 186 -0.23 -19.10 -14.74
CA LEU A 186 0.59 -20.22 -14.29
C LEU A 186 2.09 -19.90 -14.34
N ARG A 187 2.56 -19.20 -15.39
CA ARG A 187 3.96 -18.80 -15.51
C ARG A 187 4.37 -17.84 -14.39
N ARG A 188 3.62 -16.75 -14.19
CA ARG A 188 3.90 -15.75 -13.13
C ARG A 188 3.79 -16.35 -11.74
N GLY A 189 2.80 -17.22 -11.53
CA GLY A 189 2.66 -18.00 -10.30
C GLY A 189 3.93 -18.80 -10.02
N ARG A 190 4.42 -19.57 -11.00
CA ARG A 190 5.65 -20.38 -10.90
C ARG A 190 6.88 -19.53 -10.57
N ASP A 191 7.04 -18.39 -11.26
CA ASP A 191 8.20 -17.51 -11.11
C ASP A 191 8.30 -16.92 -9.68
N GLN A 192 7.19 -16.81 -8.97
CA GLN A 192 7.13 -16.29 -7.60
C GLN A 192 6.76 -17.32 -6.52
N VAL A 193 6.65 -18.62 -6.85
CA VAL A 193 6.23 -19.69 -5.89
C VAL A 193 6.95 -19.56 -4.56
N TRP A 194 8.28 -19.42 -4.60
CA TRP A 194 9.08 -19.38 -3.38
C TRP A 194 8.79 -18.15 -2.51
N SER A 195 8.46 -17.02 -3.14
CA SER A 195 8.10 -15.79 -2.41
C SER A 195 6.76 -15.96 -1.70
N PHE A 196 5.76 -16.55 -2.37
CA PHE A 196 4.46 -16.88 -1.77
C PHE A 196 4.60 -17.94 -0.67
N MET A 197 5.29 -19.05 -0.95
CA MET A 197 5.52 -20.12 0.04
C MET A 197 6.11 -19.57 1.33
N TRP A 198 7.18 -18.79 1.24
CA TRP A 198 7.87 -18.28 2.42
C TRP A 198 7.02 -17.27 3.20
N ALA A 199 6.46 -16.26 2.52
CA ALA A 199 5.71 -15.20 3.19
C ALA A 199 4.38 -15.70 3.77
N LEU A 200 3.66 -16.57 3.07
CA LEU A 200 2.38 -17.11 3.55
C LEU A 200 2.58 -18.16 4.65
N SER A 201 3.65 -18.96 4.59
CA SER A 201 3.98 -19.86 5.70
C SER A 201 4.36 -19.07 6.94
N LEU A 202 5.14 -18.00 6.80
CA LEU A 202 5.48 -17.11 7.90
C LEU A 202 4.23 -16.42 8.48
N SER A 203 3.35 -15.90 7.61
CA SER A 203 2.06 -15.32 8.03
C SER A 203 1.21 -16.34 8.79
N SER A 204 1.09 -17.56 8.26
CA SER A 204 0.34 -18.65 8.88
C SER A 204 0.91 -19.03 10.25
N PHE A 205 2.24 -19.12 10.37
CA PHE A 205 2.92 -19.36 11.64
C PHE A 205 2.57 -18.29 12.68
N LEU A 206 2.66 -17.01 12.32
CA LEU A 206 2.33 -15.92 13.25
C LEU A 206 0.84 -15.92 13.63
N ILE A 207 -0.06 -16.17 12.68
CA ILE A 207 -1.51 -16.19 12.91
C ILE A 207 -1.89 -17.36 13.82
N VAL A 208 -1.43 -18.58 13.51
CA VAL A 208 -1.72 -19.77 14.32
C VAL A 208 -1.13 -19.64 15.71
N GLY A 209 0.10 -19.15 15.82
CA GLY A 209 0.71 -18.84 17.11
C GLY A 209 -0.11 -17.83 17.92
N ALA A 210 -0.62 -16.78 17.28
CA ALA A 210 -1.50 -15.82 17.95
C ALA A 210 -2.82 -16.44 18.41
N TYR A 211 -3.45 -17.31 17.60
CA TYR A 211 -4.66 -18.05 17.99
C TYR A 211 -4.42 -19.03 19.16
N PHE A 212 -3.26 -19.66 19.22
CA PHE A 212 -2.87 -20.51 20.35
C PHE A 212 -2.70 -19.75 21.65
N LEU A 213 -2.34 -18.46 21.57
CA LEU A 213 -2.33 -17.59 22.73
C LEU A 213 -3.77 -17.20 23.11
N PHE A 214 -4.50 -16.56 22.20
CA PHE A 214 -5.90 -16.16 22.39
C PHE A 214 -6.62 -15.91 21.05
N PHE A 215 -7.97 -15.93 21.07
CA PHE A 215 -8.78 -15.68 19.88
C PHE A 215 -8.63 -14.25 19.32
N ILE A 216 -8.65 -13.21 20.17
CA ILE A 216 -8.61 -11.81 19.74
C ILE A 216 -7.28 -11.47 19.01
N PRO A 217 -6.08 -11.77 19.55
CA PRO A 217 -4.81 -11.60 18.84
C PRO A 217 -4.76 -12.36 17.50
N GLY A 218 -5.29 -13.58 17.44
CA GLY A 218 -5.36 -14.35 16.19
C GLY A 218 -6.18 -13.64 15.10
N VAL A 219 -7.34 -13.10 15.47
CA VAL A 219 -8.18 -12.30 14.56
C VAL A 219 -7.45 -11.03 14.11
N LEU A 220 -6.76 -10.33 15.02
CA LEU A 220 -5.98 -9.14 14.68
C LEU A 220 -4.87 -9.43 13.67
N PHE A 221 -4.10 -10.50 13.88
CA PHE A 221 -3.01 -10.90 12.97
C PHE A 221 -3.55 -11.31 11.60
N THR A 222 -4.70 -11.97 11.56
CA THR A 222 -5.39 -12.33 10.31
C THR A 222 -5.74 -11.06 9.51
N VAL A 223 -6.30 -10.04 10.17
CA VAL A 223 -6.62 -8.76 9.52
C VAL A 223 -5.36 -8.01 9.11
N TRP A 224 -4.31 -7.99 9.95
CA TRP A 224 -3.05 -7.29 9.66
C TRP A 224 -2.29 -7.88 8.47
N PHE A 225 -2.32 -9.20 8.28
CA PHE A 225 -1.57 -9.87 7.20
C PHE A 225 -2.43 -10.24 5.99
N LEU A 226 -3.66 -9.77 5.94
CA LEU A 226 -4.63 -10.05 4.89
C LEU A 226 -4.13 -9.70 3.47
N PHE A 227 -3.29 -8.67 3.33
CA PHE A 227 -2.87 -8.15 2.02
C PHE A 227 -1.52 -8.68 1.53
N VAL A 228 -0.88 -9.58 2.29
CA VAL A 228 0.43 -10.17 1.93
C VAL A 228 0.48 -10.73 0.50
N PRO A 229 -0.52 -11.49 0.00
CA PRO A 229 -0.47 -12.03 -1.36
C PRO A 229 -0.36 -10.94 -2.45
N PHE A 230 -1.08 -9.83 -2.28
CA PHE A 230 -1.14 -8.75 -3.26
C PHE A 230 0.11 -7.90 -3.22
N ILE A 231 0.67 -7.67 -2.03
CA ILE A 231 1.94 -6.95 -1.87
C ILE A 231 3.09 -7.69 -2.57
N ILE A 232 3.13 -9.03 -2.49
CA ILE A 232 4.15 -9.83 -3.21
C ILE A 232 3.97 -9.72 -4.73
N ALA A 233 2.73 -9.78 -5.20
CA ALA A 233 2.44 -9.80 -6.63
C ALA A 233 2.58 -8.41 -7.29
N VAL A 234 2.08 -7.36 -6.65
CA VAL A 234 2.08 -5.98 -7.17
C VAL A 234 3.38 -5.27 -6.85
N GLU A 235 3.81 -5.31 -5.58
CA GLU A 235 4.91 -4.48 -5.07
C GLU A 235 6.24 -5.23 -4.98
N GLN A 236 6.25 -6.54 -5.29
CA GLN A 236 7.45 -7.38 -5.34
C GLN A 236 8.22 -7.49 -4.00
N GLU A 237 7.59 -7.08 -2.89
CA GLU A 237 8.13 -7.23 -1.55
C GLU A 237 8.02 -8.68 -1.08
N ARG A 238 9.02 -9.18 -0.34
CA ARG A 238 9.13 -10.61 0.01
C ARG A 238 9.26 -10.84 1.52
N GLY A 239 8.83 -12.01 1.99
CA GLY A 239 9.00 -12.45 3.38
C GLY A 239 8.42 -11.46 4.39
N MET A 240 9.13 -11.21 5.49
CA MET A 240 8.64 -10.36 6.58
C MET A 240 8.34 -8.91 6.15
N ASN A 241 9.00 -8.37 5.12
CA ASN A 241 8.71 -7.01 4.64
C ASN A 241 7.26 -6.91 4.13
N SER A 242 6.79 -7.93 3.41
CA SER A 242 5.40 -7.97 2.90
C SER A 242 4.37 -7.99 4.03
N LEU A 243 4.65 -8.70 5.14
CA LEU A 243 3.79 -8.74 6.32
C LEU A 243 3.73 -7.40 7.04
N LEU A 244 4.88 -6.78 7.27
CA LEU A 244 4.96 -5.48 7.94
C LEU A 244 4.32 -4.37 7.10
N LYS A 245 4.43 -4.46 5.78
CA LYS A 245 3.76 -3.56 4.85
C LYS A 245 2.23 -3.75 4.86
N SER A 246 1.77 -5.00 4.89
CA SER A 246 0.34 -5.31 5.09
C SER A 246 -0.18 -4.70 6.40
N TYR A 247 0.56 -4.86 7.49
CA TYR A 247 0.23 -4.24 8.77
C TYR A 247 0.14 -2.71 8.66
N GLN A 248 1.07 -2.06 7.94
CA GLN A 248 1.05 -0.61 7.73
C GLN A 248 -0.17 -0.16 6.92
N TYR A 249 -0.58 -0.90 5.89
CA TYR A 249 -1.81 -0.59 5.14
C TYR A 249 -3.06 -0.67 6.01
N VAL A 250 -3.10 -1.61 6.95
CA VAL A 250 -4.22 -1.78 7.87
C VAL A 250 -4.17 -0.80 9.05
N LYS A 251 -2.98 -0.38 9.50
CA LYS A 251 -2.79 0.48 10.69
C LYS A 251 -3.57 1.80 10.57
N GLY A 252 -4.50 2.08 11.47
CA GLY A 252 -5.38 3.27 11.40
C GLY A 252 -6.72 3.02 10.69
N HIS A 253 -6.84 1.94 9.90
CA HIS A 253 -8.10 1.48 9.30
C HIS A 253 -8.48 0.05 9.75
N GLY A 254 -7.88 -0.44 10.84
CA GLY A 254 -8.00 -1.83 11.28
C GLY A 254 -9.44 -2.27 11.58
N TRP A 255 -10.22 -1.42 12.25
CA TRP A 255 -11.63 -1.71 12.53
C TRP A 255 -12.49 -1.76 11.26
N ASN A 256 -12.31 -0.79 10.35
CA ASN A 256 -13.01 -0.76 9.06
C ASN A 256 -12.70 -2.02 8.25
N THR A 257 -11.42 -2.40 8.18
CA THR A 257 -10.95 -3.61 7.50
C THR A 257 -11.55 -4.87 8.15
N PHE A 258 -11.50 -4.96 9.48
CA PHE A 258 -12.06 -6.09 10.23
C PHE A 258 -13.55 -6.29 9.95
N PHE A 259 -14.37 -5.25 10.06
CA PHE A 259 -15.82 -5.38 9.85
C PHE A 259 -16.16 -5.76 8.40
N LYS A 260 -15.44 -5.23 7.41
CA LYS A 260 -15.60 -5.63 5.99
C LYS A 260 -15.32 -7.13 5.79
N VAL A 261 -14.23 -7.64 6.39
CA VAL A 261 -13.87 -9.07 6.33
C VAL A 261 -14.87 -9.95 7.06
N VAL A 262 -15.38 -9.52 8.22
CA VAL A 262 -16.41 -10.25 8.96
C VAL A 262 -17.72 -10.32 8.16
N ILE A 263 -18.15 -9.22 7.56
CA ILE A 263 -19.36 -9.20 6.72
C ILE A 263 -19.18 -10.12 5.50
N LEU A 264 -18.03 -10.04 4.82
CA LEU A 264 -17.69 -10.95 3.73
C LEU A 264 -17.75 -12.42 4.21
N ALA A 265 -17.15 -12.73 5.35
CA ALA A 265 -17.15 -14.09 5.91
C ALA A 265 -18.57 -14.57 6.25
N LEU A 266 -19.42 -13.72 6.85
CA LEU A 266 -20.81 -14.06 7.17
C LEU A 266 -21.63 -14.35 5.91
N ILE A 267 -21.47 -13.55 4.85
CA ILE A 267 -22.13 -13.78 3.56
C ILE A 267 -21.65 -15.09 2.95
N CYS A 268 -20.34 -15.33 2.91
CA CYS A 268 -19.78 -16.58 2.39
C CYS A 268 -20.25 -17.81 3.18
N MET A 269 -20.36 -17.70 4.51
CA MET A 269 -20.93 -18.75 5.37
C MET A 269 -22.42 -18.97 5.09
N ALA A 270 -23.21 -17.90 4.94
CA ALA A 270 -24.64 -18.01 4.62
C ALA A 270 -24.87 -18.69 3.27
N VAL A 271 -24.08 -18.36 2.25
CA VAL A 271 -24.12 -19.00 0.92
C VAL A 271 -23.76 -20.49 1.03
N GLY A 272 -22.70 -20.82 1.79
CA GLY A 272 -22.28 -22.21 2.00
C GLY A 272 -23.27 -23.05 2.82
N ALA A 273 -24.05 -22.43 3.69
CA ALA A 273 -25.03 -23.10 4.56
C ALA A 273 -26.31 -23.53 3.83
N ILE A 274 -26.54 -23.08 2.59
CA ILE A 274 -27.71 -23.48 1.80
C ILE A 274 -27.65 -25.00 1.55
N PRO A 275 -28.66 -25.78 1.98
CA PRO A 275 -28.65 -27.23 1.79
C PRO A 275 -28.55 -27.60 0.30
N LEU A 276 -27.82 -28.68 0.00
CA LEU A 276 -27.61 -29.26 -1.32
C LEU A 276 -26.79 -28.39 -2.30
N VAL A 277 -27.11 -27.10 -2.43
CA VAL A 277 -26.51 -26.18 -3.42
C VAL A 277 -25.34 -25.38 -2.83
N GLY A 278 -25.34 -25.15 -1.51
CA GLY A 278 -24.31 -24.37 -0.81
C GLY A 278 -22.87 -24.85 -1.04
N PRO A 279 -22.57 -26.16 -0.97
CA PRO A 279 -21.24 -26.68 -1.27
C PRO A 279 -20.76 -26.43 -2.71
N LEU A 280 -21.68 -26.30 -3.67
CA LEU A 280 -21.34 -25.93 -5.05
C LEU A 280 -21.13 -24.42 -5.17
N LEU A 281 -21.95 -23.62 -4.49
CA LEU A 281 -21.81 -22.16 -4.46
C LEU A 281 -20.57 -21.70 -3.69
N SER A 282 -20.10 -22.45 -2.69
CA SER A 282 -18.88 -22.14 -1.95
C SER A 282 -17.60 -22.23 -2.82
N LEU A 283 -17.65 -22.97 -3.93
CA LEU A 283 -16.58 -22.94 -4.94
C LEU A 283 -16.48 -21.57 -5.62
N LEU A 284 -17.57 -20.80 -5.65
CA LEU A 284 -17.62 -19.45 -6.22
C LEU A 284 -17.22 -18.38 -5.19
N THR A 285 -17.41 -18.64 -3.89
CA THR A 285 -17.15 -17.65 -2.84
C THR A 285 -15.68 -17.38 -2.65
N THR A 286 -14.80 -18.38 -2.80
CA THR A 286 -13.35 -18.19 -2.69
C THR A 286 -12.78 -17.23 -3.73
N PRO A 287 -13.03 -17.41 -5.04
CA PRO A 287 -12.53 -16.49 -6.05
C PRO A 287 -13.12 -15.09 -5.91
N PHE A 288 -14.41 -14.99 -5.55
CA PHE A 288 -15.04 -13.71 -5.24
C PHE A 288 -14.39 -13.01 -4.04
N SER A 289 -14.14 -13.74 -2.95
CA SER A 289 -13.52 -13.19 -1.74
C SER A 289 -12.12 -12.64 -2.01
N LEU A 290 -11.33 -13.31 -2.86
CA LEU A 290 -9.99 -12.83 -3.20
C LEU A 290 -10.03 -11.52 -3.99
N ILE A 291 -10.99 -11.37 -4.92
CA ILE A 291 -11.23 -10.09 -5.62
C ILE A 291 -11.62 -9.01 -4.62
N PHE A 292 -12.55 -9.30 -3.71
CA PHE A 292 -13.00 -8.33 -2.71
C PHE A 292 -11.85 -7.84 -1.83
N ILE A 293 -11.00 -8.75 -1.37
CA ILE A 293 -9.82 -8.40 -0.59
C ILE A 293 -8.82 -7.61 -1.45
N PHE A 294 -8.65 -7.94 -2.73
CA PHE A 294 -7.82 -7.17 -3.66
C PHE A 294 -8.32 -5.74 -3.84
N THR A 295 -9.63 -5.53 -4.03
CA THR A 295 -10.20 -4.17 -4.16
C THR A 295 -10.02 -3.37 -2.87
N MET A 296 -10.15 -4.02 -1.70
CA MET A 296 -9.88 -3.38 -0.41
C MET A 296 -8.40 -3.04 -0.22
N TYR A 297 -7.49 -3.90 -0.67
CA TYR A 297 -6.06 -3.62 -0.70
C TYR A 297 -5.77 -2.39 -1.56
N PHE A 298 -6.35 -2.33 -2.76
CA PHE A 298 -6.14 -1.24 -3.70
C PHE A 298 -6.67 0.10 -3.16
N ASP A 299 -7.85 0.11 -2.56
CA ASP A 299 -8.43 1.27 -1.86
C ASP A 299 -7.47 1.80 -0.78
N LEU A 300 -6.99 0.93 0.12
CA LEU A 300 -6.05 1.33 1.16
C LEU A 300 -4.68 1.74 0.61
N GLN A 301 -4.24 1.16 -0.51
CA GLN A 301 -3.02 1.55 -1.20
C GLN A 301 -3.13 2.94 -1.82
N GLN A 302 -4.28 3.31 -2.38
CA GLN A 302 -4.51 4.67 -2.90
C GLN A 302 -4.53 5.71 -1.79
N ILE A 303 -5.20 5.40 -0.68
CA ILE A 303 -5.29 6.31 0.48
C ILE A 303 -3.92 6.55 1.12
N LYS A 304 -3.07 5.52 1.16
CA LYS A 304 -1.79 5.56 1.89
C LYS A 304 -0.55 5.70 1.03
N GLY A 305 -0.64 5.52 -0.27
CA GLY A 305 0.51 5.47 -1.16
C GLY A 305 1.40 4.24 -0.96
N THR A 306 2.47 4.15 -1.73
CA THR A 306 3.46 3.06 -1.65
C THR A 306 4.72 3.54 -0.93
N HIS A 307 4.88 3.14 0.33
CA HIS A 307 6.11 3.42 1.09
C HIS A 307 7.02 2.19 1.15
N PRO A 308 8.34 2.32 0.96
CA PRO A 308 9.27 1.22 1.14
C PRO A 308 9.37 0.84 2.63
N VAL A 309 9.27 -0.45 2.94
CA VAL A 309 9.34 -0.94 4.33
C VAL A 309 10.71 -1.53 4.62
N ASN A 310 11.61 -0.68 5.11
CA ASN A 310 12.93 -1.09 5.59
C ASN A 310 12.88 -1.36 7.11
N ALA A 311 12.29 -2.48 7.51
CA ALA A 311 12.27 -2.88 8.91
C ALA A 311 13.63 -3.47 9.34
N SER A 312 14.19 -2.95 10.44
CA SER A 312 15.40 -3.48 11.07
C SER A 312 15.25 -4.95 11.48
N THR A 313 16.36 -5.69 11.52
CA THR A 313 16.38 -7.10 11.95
C THR A 313 15.75 -7.26 13.34
N GLY A 314 15.99 -6.33 14.26
CA GLY A 314 15.38 -6.33 15.60
C GLY A 314 13.85 -6.24 15.59
N ARG A 315 13.26 -5.40 14.73
CA ARG A 315 11.80 -5.33 14.56
C ARG A 315 11.25 -6.65 14.02
N LYS A 316 11.88 -7.23 13.00
CA LYS A 316 11.47 -8.52 12.42
C LYS A 316 11.50 -9.63 13.47
N THR A 317 12.55 -9.69 14.29
CA THR A 317 12.68 -10.67 15.38
C THR A 317 11.58 -10.52 16.42
N LYS A 318 11.20 -9.29 16.82
CA LYS A 318 10.10 -9.07 17.78
C LYS A 318 8.78 -9.70 17.31
N TRP A 319 8.45 -9.58 16.03
CA TRP A 319 7.24 -10.18 15.46
C TRP A 319 7.30 -11.71 15.43
N ILE A 320 8.46 -12.27 15.08
CA ILE A 320 8.66 -13.73 15.11
C ILE A 320 8.51 -14.26 16.54
N VAL A 321 9.18 -13.62 17.51
CA VAL A 321 9.09 -13.99 18.92
C VAL A 321 7.64 -13.92 19.39
N ALA A 322 6.93 -12.84 19.09
CA ALA A 322 5.53 -12.67 19.48
C ALA A 322 4.62 -13.81 18.95
N GLY A 323 4.78 -14.22 17.69
CA GLY A 323 4.05 -15.37 17.15
C GLY A 323 4.47 -16.70 17.78
N SER A 324 5.76 -16.88 18.07
CA SER A 324 6.28 -18.10 18.70
C SER A 324 5.81 -18.32 20.14
N VAL A 325 5.46 -17.25 20.87
CA VAL A 325 5.01 -17.37 22.28
C VAL A 325 3.82 -18.32 22.40
N GLY A 326 2.83 -18.24 21.50
CA GLY A 326 1.64 -19.10 21.58
C GLY A 326 1.95 -20.59 21.45
N TYR A 327 2.93 -20.96 20.61
CA TYR A 327 3.39 -22.34 20.47
C TYR A 327 4.10 -22.87 21.72
N LEU A 328 4.67 -22.00 22.56
CA LEU A 328 5.31 -22.39 23.82
C LEU A 328 4.30 -22.43 24.97
N VAL A 329 3.40 -21.45 25.02
CA VAL A 329 2.43 -21.30 26.11
C VAL A 329 1.36 -22.39 26.06
N LEU A 330 0.87 -22.75 24.87
CA LEU A 330 -0.22 -23.72 24.75
C LEU A 330 0.14 -25.12 25.31
N PRO A 331 1.29 -25.74 24.96
CA PRO A 331 1.71 -27.01 25.57
C PRO A 331 1.86 -26.92 27.09
N VAL A 332 2.36 -25.80 27.62
CA VAL A 332 2.50 -25.58 29.07
C VAL A 332 1.13 -25.49 29.74
N ILE A 333 0.16 -24.79 29.14
CA ILE A 333 -1.22 -24.73 29.66
C ILE A 333 -1.86 -26.13 29.63
N ILE A 334 -1.73 -26.87 28.53
CA ILE A 334 -2.25 -28.24 28.42
C ILE A 334 -1.64 -29.12 29.51
N PHE A 335 -0.33 -29.03 29.72
CA PHE A 335 0.36 -29.77 30.77
C PHE A 335 -0.10 -29.40 32.18
N LEU A 336 -0.29 -28.10 32.47
CA LEU A 336 -0.76 -27.62 33.78
C LEU A 336 -2.22 -27.97 34.07
N VAL A 337 -3.09 -27.94 33.05
CA VAL A 337 -4.54 -28.19 33.20
C VAL A 337 -4.87 -29.68 33.19
N ALA A 338 -4.24 -30.45 32.31
CA ALA A 338 -4.58 -31.85 32.10
C ALA A 338 -3.59 -32.83 32.77
N GLY A 339 -2.49 -32.32 33.32
CA GLY A 339 -1.45 -33.10 33.98
C GLY A 339 -0.57 -33.90 33.01
N GLY A 340 0.53 -34.44 33.54
CA GLY A 340 1.50 -35.23 32.75
C GLY A 340 0.91 -36.51 32.13
N ALA A 341 -0.15 -37.08 32.71
CA ALA A 341 -0.80 -38.29 32.20
C ALA A 341 -1.60 -38.05 30.91
N PHE A 342 -2.31 -36.92 30.80
CA PHE A 342 -3.01 -36.55 29.56
C PHE A 342 -2.02 -36.15 28.47
N PHE A 343 -0.99 -35.39 28.81
CA PHE A 343 0.08 -35.03 27.88
C PHE A 343 0.84 -36.28 27.41
N GLY A 344 1.11 -37.23 28.31
CA GLY A 344 1.70 -38.53 28.00
C GLY A 344 0.82 -39.39 27.07
N ALA A 345 -0.51 -39.40 27.27
CA ALA A 345 -1.44 -40.09 26.38
C ALA A 345 -1.56 -39.43 24.99
N LEU A 346 -1.49 -38.10 24.92
CA LEU A 346 -1.45 -37.33 23.66
C LEU A 346 -0.14 -37.58 22.89
N MET A 347 0.98 -37.72 23.61
CA MET A 347 2.30 -37.99 23.06
C MET A 347 2.60 -39.49 22.88
N ALA A 348 1.74 -40.37 23.39
CA ALA A 348 1.89 -41.84 23.29
C ALA A 348 2.07 -42.37 21.86
N PRO A 349 1.47 -41.79 20.80
CA PRO A 349 1.77 -42.18 19.42
C PRO A 349 3.20 -41.85 18.97
N PHE A 350 3.92 -41.01 19.73
CA PHE A 350 5.28 -40.54 19.43
C PHE A 350 6.36 -41.13 20.36
N THR A 351 5.97 -41.93 21.36
CA THR A 351 6.90 -42.54 22.32
C THR A 351 6.68 -44.05 22.34
N SER A 352 7.33 -44.77 21.42
CA SER A 352 7.57 -46.20 21.62
C SER A 352 8.94 -46.41 22.28
N ASP A 353 8.86 -47.00 23.46
CA ASP A 353 9.81 -47.84 24.19
C ASP A 353 10.87 -47.21 25.14
N ASP A 354 10.72 -47.65 26.40
CA ASP A 354 11.72 -47.82 27.49
C ASP A 354 12.34 -46.61 28.18
N PHE A 355 11.60 -45.92 29.07
CA PHE A 355 12.22 -45.29 30.26
C PHE A 355 11.31 -45.34 31.48
N ASN A 356 11.64 -46.25 32.41
CA ASN A 356 11.00 -46.41 33.70
C ASN A 356 11.69 -45.48 34.72
N PHE A 357 10.95 -44.62 35.43
CA PHE A 357 11.45 -43.93 36.61
C PHE A 357 10.53 -44.21 37.78
N GLU A 358 11.07 -44.97 38.73
CA GLU A 358 10.46 -45.31 40.01
C GLU A 358 10.39 -44.04 40.87
N MET A 359 9.17 -43.63 41.24
CA MET A 359 8.92 -42.44 42.04
C MET A 359 8.64 -42.87 43.48
N LEU A 360 9.50 -42.44 44.41
CA LEU A 360 9.33 -42.66 45.85
C LEU A 360 8.31 -41.66 46.43
N ASP A 361 7.42 -42.22 47.24
CA ASP A 361 6.32 -41.62 47.98
C ASP A 361 6.80 -40.88 49.24
N GLN A 362 6.28 -39.66 49.52
CA GLN A 362 5.41 -39.38 50.69
C GLN A 362 5.19 -37.88 51.02
N PRO A 363 4.12 -37.52 51.78
CA PRO A 363 3.44 -36.23 51.74
C PRO A 363 3.53 -35.38 53.03
N GLY A 364 3.00 -34.15 52.99
CA GLY A 364 2.39 -33.54 54.18
C GLY A 364 2.47 -32.00 54.35
N LEU A 365 1.30 -31.35 54.21
CA LEU A 365 0.75 -30.26 55.04
C LEU A 365 1.43 -28.86 55.10
N HIS A 366 0.73 -27.79 54.70
CA HIS A 366 -0.23 -27.05 55.57
C HIS A 366 -0.89 -25.85 54.84
N GLN A 367 -2.14 -25.60 55.22
CA GLN A 367 -3.03 -24.47 54.91
C GLN A 367 -2.56 -23.14 55.54
N GLN A 368 -2.91 -22.00 54.93
CA GLN A 368 -3.71 -20.95 55.61
C GLN A 368 -4.25 -19.85 54.67
N ASN A 369 -5.52 -19.54 54.88
CA ASN A 369 -6.35 -18.47 54.31
C ASN A 369 -5.88 -17.05 54.68
N LYS A 370 -6.28 -16.04 53.87
CA LYS A 370 -6.91 -14.80 54.37
C LYS A 370 -7.76 -14.10 53.28
N THR A 371 -8.88 -13.54 53.74
CA THR A 371 -10.08 -13.06 53.02
C THR A 371 -10.17 -11.53 52.92
N GLY A 372 -10.52 -11.00 51.72
CA GLY A 372 -11.30 -9.79 51.32
C GLY A 372 -11.13 -8.39 51.99
N PRO A 373 -11.88 -7.33 51.57
CA PRO A 373 -12.51 -7.05 50.26
C PRO A 373 -12.43 -5.55 49.77
N GLN A 374 -12.85 -5.35 48.50
CA GLN A 374 -13.55 -4.20 47.84
C GLN A 374 -12.89 -2.85 47.43
N ASN A 375 -13.10 -2.56 46.13
CA ASN A 375 -13.42 -1.31 45.40
C ASN A 375 -12.81 0.05 45.79
N SER A 376 -12.29 0.76 44.77
CA SER A 376 -12.42 2.21 44.61
C SER A 376 -12.24 2.63 43.14
N THR A 377 -13.25 3.31 42.60
CA THR A 377 -13.18 4.12 41.38
C THR A 377 -12.68 5.52 41.76
N ALA A 378 -11.67 6.09 41.11
CA ALA A 378 -11.43 7.54 41.15
C ALA A 378 -10.55 8.03 39.98
N ALA A 379 -11.14 8.95 39.22
CA ALA A 379 -10.65 10.13 38.50
C ALA A 379 -9.15 10.31 38.12
N ALA A 380 -8.97 10.87 36.92
CA ALA A 380 -7.72 11.41 36.39
C ALA A 380 -7.15 12.54 37.28
N PRO A 381 -5.81 12.58 37.52
CA PRO A 381 -5.16 13.70 38.18
C PRO A 381 -4.59 14.74 37.19
N PRO A 382 -4.40 16.00 37.63
CA PRO A 382 -3.97 17.12 36.79
C PRO A 382 -2.45 17.14 36.55
N GLN A 383 -2.06 17.90 35.52
CA GLN A 383 -0.69 18.18 35.08
C GLN A 383 0.26 18.60 36.20
N LYS A 384 1.40 17.89 36.31
CA LYS A 384 2.59 18.31 37.04
C LYS A 384 3.71 18.55 36.01
N VAL A 385 4.15 19.81 35.87
CA VAL A 385 5.37 20.14 35.13
C VAL A 385 6.54 19.71 36.00
N ILE A 386 7.43 18.88 35.45
CA ILE A 386 8.63 18.40 36.14
C ILE A 386 9.77 19.35 35.77
N ASP A 387 10.19 20.20 36.72
CA ASP A 387 11.42 20.99 36.56
C ASP A 387 12.62 20.03 36.60
N SER A 388 13.43 20.02 35.54
CA SER A 388 14.59 19.12 35.40
C SER A 388 15.78 19.85 34.77
N ASN A 389 16.99 19.56 35.25
CA ASN A 389 18.24 20.05 34.66
C ASN A 389 18.77 19.13 33.54
N ALA A 390 17.94 18.22 33.05
CA ALA A 390 18.36 17.25 32.06
C ALA A 390 18.69 17.93 30.71
N THR A 391 19.72 17.42 30.03
CA THR A 391 20.15 17.93 28.73
C THR A 391 20.28 16.81 27.72
N LEU A 392 20.02 17.13 26.44
CA LEU A 392 20.23 16.25 25.31
C LEU A 392 21.23 16.86 24.33
N THR A 393 22.17 16.05 23.86
CA THR A 393 23.14 16.42 22.83
C THR A 393 23.19 15.34 21.76
N VAL A 394 23.54 15.73 20.53
CA VAL A 394 23.65 14.81 19.38
C VAL A 394 25.03 14.89 18.77
N SER A 395 25.52 13.77 18.24
CA SER A 395 26.86 13.69 17.64
C SER A 395 26.98 14.46 16.33
N ASN A 396 25.93 14.46 15.50
CA ASN A 396 25.89 15.14 14.19
C ASN A 396 24.52 15.79 13.99
N THR A 397 24.51 17.01 13.45
CA THR A 397 23.28 17.76 13.12
C THR A 397 22.90 17.66 11.63
N ARG A 398 23.72 17.00 10.81
CA ARG A 398 23.39 16.65 9.42
C ARG A 398 23.78 15.20 9.14
N VAL A 399 22.82 14.40 8.68
CA VAL A 399 22.98 12.97 8.46
C VAL A 399 22.20 12.52 7.23
N GLU A 400 22.65 11.46 6.57
CA GLU A 400 21.88 10.84 5.49
C GLU A 400 20.79 9.93 6.05
N PRO A 401 19.69 9.69 5.31
CA PRO A 401 18.66 8.73 5.70
C PRO A 401 19.26 7.36 6.06
N GLY A 402 18.91 6.82 7.22
CA GLY A 402 19.43 5.54 7.73
C GLY A 402 20.83 5.58 8.35
N ALA A 403 21.49 6.73 8.42
CA ALA A 403 22.76 6.87 9.13
C ALA A 403 22.58 6.82 10.66
N THR A 404 23.61 6.41 11.40
CA THR A 404 23.57 6.33 12.87
C THR A 404 23.66 7.71 13.52
N ILE A 405 22.76 7.99 14.47
CA ILE A 405 22.73 9.18 15.32
C ILE A 405 23.02 8.76 16.76
N PHE A 406 24.03 9.34 17.40
CA PHE A 406 24.26 9.15 18.83
C PHE A 406 23.64 10.31 19.60
N VAL A 407 22.74 9.99 20.54
CA VAL A 407 22.07 10.95 21.41
C VAL A 407 22.55 10.74 22.83
N SER A 408 23.19 11.74 23.42
CA SER A 408 23.71 11.68 24.78
C SER A 408 22.83 12.49 25.71
N PHE A 409 22.45 11.88 26.84
CA PHE A 409 21.65 12.50 27.89
C PHE A 409 22.44 12.59 29.20
N SER A 410 22.18 13.63 30.00
CA SER A 410 22.79 13.82 31.33
C SER A 410 21.92 14.75 32.18
N GLY A 411 22.18 14.83 33.49
CA GLY A 411 21.53 15.79 34.39
C GLY A 411 20.15 15.37 34.88
N ILE A 412 19.84 14.06 34.91
CA ILE A 412 18.60 13.52 35.48
C ILE A 412 18.82 13.30 36.98
N ASP A 413 18.13 14.09 37.82
CA ASP A 413 18.29 14.10 39.28
C ASP A 413 17.72 12.83 39.94
N GLU A 414 16.53 12.38 39.50
CA GLU A 414 15.83 11.19 40.00
C GLU A 414 15.54 10.22 38.84
N PRO A 415 16.52 9.42 38.39
CA PRO A 415 16.34 8.56 37.24
C PRO A 415 15.41 7.39 37.55
N ALA A 416 14.30 7.29 36.81
CA ALA A 416 13.35 6.20 36.89
C ALA A 416 13.57 5.16 35.79
N GLU A 417 13.08 3.94 36.03
CA GLU A 417 13.24 2.81 35.11
C GLU A 417 12.61 3.09 33.73
N LYS A 418 11.52 3.87 33.71
CA LYS A 418 10.69 4.16 32.54
C LYS A 418 10.91 5.54 31.94
N ASP A 419 11.94 6.26 32.36
CA ASP A 419 12.37 7.48 31.67
C ASP A 419 12.81 7.12 30.24
N TRP A 420 12.54 7.97 29.26
CA TRP A 420 12.74 7.61 27.86
C TRP A 420 13.08 8.80 26.98
N VAL A 421 13.83 8.52 25.91
CA VAL A 421 14.15 9.49 24.86
C VAL A 421 13.58 8.99 23.54
N ALA A 422 13.01 9.90 22.74
CA ALA A 422 12.50 9.58 21.42
C ALA A 422 12.85 10.64 20.37
N LEU A 423 12.92 10.23 19.11
CA LEU A 423 13.17 11.10 17.96
C LEU A 423 11.85 11.54 17.32
N TYR A 424 11.70 12.85 17.10
CA TYR A 424 10.52 13.49 16.53
C TYR A 424 10.89 14.31 15.31
N ARG A 425 9.96 14.45 14.36
CA ARG A 425 10.05 15.56 13.42
C ARG A 425 9.79 16.85 14.20
N VAL A 426 10.48 17.93 13.84
CA VAL A 426 10.20 19.23 14.44
C VAL A 426 8.72 19.57 14.21
N ASP A 427 8.08 20.12 15.25
CA ASP A 427 6.65 20.48 15.33
C ASP A 427 5.64 19.33 15.51
N ASP A 428 6.06 18.05 15.48
CA ASP A 428 5.15 16.95 15.82
C ASP A 428 4.73 17.03 17.31
N PRO A 429 3.47 16.68 17.66
CA PRO A 429 3.03 16.62 19.05
C PRO A 429 3.71 15.46 19.80
N ASN A 430 3.93 15.61 21.12
CA ASN A 430 4.67 14.62 21.93
C ASN A 430 3.97 13.24 21.98
N GLU A 431 2.67 13.17 21.75
CA GLU A 431 1.91 11.93 21.66
C GLU A 431 2.22 11.13 20.38
N GLN A 432 2.81 11.77 19.36
CA GLN A 432 3.20 11.17 18.08
C GLN A 432 4.70 10.87 18.04
N TYR A 433 5.18 10.07 18.99
CA TYR A 433 6.59 9.73 19.09
C TYR A 433 7.06 8.75 18.02
N GLY A 434 8.27 9.00 17.51
CA GLY A 434 8.98 8.14 16.56
C GLY A 434 9.69 6.98 17.26
N GLU A 435 10.93 6.71 16.86
CA GLU A 435 11.77 5.71 17.54
C GLU A 435 12.12 6.19 18.94
N PHE A 436 12.03 5.29 19.94
CA PHE A 436 12.28 5.63 21.34
C PHE A 436 13.08 4.54 22.07
N GLU A 437 13.77 4.93 23.14
CA GLU A 437 14.53 4.04 24.00
C GLU A 437 14.38 4.43 25.48
N TYR A 438 14.19 3.44 26.36
CA TYR A 438 14.14 3.64 27.81
C TYR A 438 15.56 3.81 28.40
N LEU A 439 15.67 4.66 29.40
CA LEU A 439 16.93 4.96 30.07
C LEU A 439 17.30 3.92 31.13
N GLY A 440 16.33 3.21 31.70
CA GLY A 440 16.58 2.12 32.65
C GLY A 440 17.29 2.58 33.92
N SER A 441 16.79 3.64 34.55
CA SER A 441 17.33 4.24 35.78
C SER A 441 18.76 4.80 35.66
N ARG A 442 19.22 5.10 34.43
CA ARG A 442 20.49 5.80 34.19
C ARG A 442 20.29 7.31 34.27
N SER A 443 21.15 8.01 35.01
CA SER A 443 21.16 9.49 35.09
C SER A 443 21.94 10.17 33.96
N SER A 444 22.75 9.41 33.24
CA SER A 444 23.47 9.85 32.04
C SER A 444 23.84 8.66 31.14
N GLY A 445 24.06 8.91 29.85
CA GLY A 445 24.48 7.88 28.90
C GLY A 445 24.33 8.31 27.45
N THR A 446 24.69 7.40 26.54
CA THR A 446 24.52 7.59 25.09
C THR A 446 23.62 6.51 24.53
N LEU A 447 22.62 6.94 23.77
CA LEU A 447 21.66 6.12 23.03
C LEU A 447 22.01 6.16 21.55
N THR A 448 21.64 5.09 20.84
CA THR A 448 21.93 4.95 19.41
C THR A 448 20.63 4.86 18.63
N PHE A 449 20.39 5.85 17.76
CA PHE A 449 19.23 5.93 16.88
C PHE A 449 19.66 5.81 15.42
N LEU A 450 18.72 5.42 14.54
CA LEU A 450 18.93 5.53 13.09
C LEU A 450 18.17 6.75 12.56
N ALA A 451 18.83 7.53 11.70
CA ALA A 451 18.23 8.66 11.02
C ALA A 451 16.99 8.20 10.23
N PRO A 452 15.84 8.88 10.36
CA PRO A 452 14.62 8.58 9.62
C PRO A 452 14.84 8.49 8.11
N ALA A 453 14.07 7.64 7.44
CA ALA A 453 14.20 7.48 5.99
C ALA A 453 13.66 8.71 5.21
N SER A 454 12.72 9.43 5.80
CA SER A 454 12.15 10.67 5.26
C SER A 454 13.09 11.85 5.50
N PRO A 455 13.51 12.57 4.46
CA PRO A 455 14.26 13.80 4.63
C PRO A 455 13.46 14.83 5.42
N GLY A 456 14.12 15.59 6.29
CA GLY A 456 13.46 16.56 7.15
C GLY A 456 14.29 17.02 8.33
N ILE A 457 13.69 17.85 9.16
CA ILE A 457 14.30 18.35 10.39
C ILE A 457 13.71 17.59 11.58
N TYR A 458 14.59 17.01 12.38
CA TYR A 458 14.25 16.17 13.53
C TYR A 458 14.87 16.69 14.83
N GLU A 459 14.32 16.30 15.97
CA GLU A 459 14.87 16.56 17.30
C GLU A 459 14.61 15.37 18.23
N ALA A 460 15.53 15.09 19.16
CA ALA A 460 15.30 14.12 20.23
C ALA A 460 14.68 14.84 21.43
N ARG A 461 13.69 14.20 22.08
CA ARG A 461 13.01 14.71 23.27
C ARG A 461 13.11 13.70 24.41
N LEU A 462 13.33 14.17 25.63
CA LEU A 462 13.45 13.38 26.86
C LEU A 462 12.19 13.52 27.73
N PHE A 463 11.71 12.41 28.28
CA PHE A 463 10.52 12.33 29.12
C PHE A 463 10.85 11.58 30.42
N LEU A 464 10.37 12.09 31.55
CA LEU A 464 10.63 11.52 32.88
C LEU A 464 9.32 11.07 33.58
N ASP A 465 9.45 10.17 34.56
CA ASP A 465 8.39 9.73 35.48
C ASP A 465 7.20 9.02 34.78
N PHE A 466 7.44 8.33 33.67
CA PHE A 466 6.37 7.62 32.95
C PHE A 466 5.83 6.41 33.76
N PRO A 467 4.49 6.20 33.88
CA PRO A 467 3.40 6.88 33.16
C PRO A 467 2.84 8.14 33.84
N SER A 468 3.26 8.45 35.07
CA SER A 468 2.73 9.55 35.87
C SER A 468 3.04 10.93 35.28
N GLY A 469 4.24 11.09 34.69
CA GLY A 469 4.74 12.30 34.04
C GLY A 469 4.22 12.51 32.61
N GLY A 470 3.43 11.58 32.06
CA GLY A 470 2.80 11.73 30.74
C GLY A 470 3.79 11.95 29.58
N TYR A 471 3.38 12.78 28.60
CA TYR A 471 4.14 13.12 27.40
C TYR A 471 4.70 14.56 27.47
N TYR A 472 5.07 15.04 28.66
CA TYR A 472 5.73 16.34 28.82
C TYR A 472 7.24 16.17 28.67
N ASP A 473 7.82 16.76 27.63
CA ASP A 473 9.26 16.71 27.42
C ASP A 473 9.98 17.65 28.38
N VAL A 474 11.05 17.17 29.01
CA VAL A 474 11.86 17.94 29.96
C VAL A 474 13.13 18.49 29.31
N ALA A 475 13.53 17.95 28.15
CA ALA A 475 14.69 18.41 27.38
C ALA A 475 14.55 18.05 25.90
N LYS A 476 15.09 18.92 25.04
CA LYS A 476 15.18 18.73 23.59
C LYS A 476 16.63 18.81 23.11
N SER A 477 16.99 18.03 22.09
CA SER A 477 18.29 18.12 21.44
C SER A 477 18.34 19.29 20.43
N PRO A 478 19.54 19.65 19.93
CA PRO A 478 19.65 20.43 18.70
C PRO A 478 18.96 19.74 17.52
N GLN A 479 18.54 20.54 16.54
CA GLN A 479 17.89 20.05 15.31
C GLN A 479 18.87 19.23 14.45
N ILE A 480 18.34 18.15 13.86
CA ILE A 480 19.06 17.19 13.03
C ILE A 480 18.43 17.22 11.64
N GLN A 481 19.20 17.65 10.64
CA GLN A 481 18.82 17.59 9.25
C GLN A 481 19.11 16.21 8.68
N VAL A 482 18.08 15.56 8.15
CA VAL A 482 18.18 14.25 7.50
C VAL A 482 17.97 14.44 6.00
N GLY A 483 18.96 14.07 5.18
CA GLY A 483 18.93 14.21 3.71
C GLY A 483 18.97 15.66 3.16
N GLU A 484 19.02 15.80 1.83
CA GLU A 484 18.92 17.10 1.15
C GLU A 484 17.46 17.56 1.06
N ILE A 485 17.21 18.80 1.47
CA ILE A 485 15.90 19.45 1.33
C ILE A 485 15.82 19.91 -0.14
N MET A 486 15.22 19.11 -1.02
CA MET A 486 15.02 19.51 -2.42
C MET A 486 13.91 20.57 -2.51
N ASP A 487 14.21 21.68 -3.18
CA ASP A 487 13.26 22.75 -3.49
C ASP A 487 12.10 22.20 -4.35
N PRO A 488 10.83 22.40 -3.97
CA PRO A 488 9.68 21.84 -4.66
C PRO A 488 9.39 22.48 -6.05
N ALA A 489 10.24 23.38 -6.54
CA ALA A 489 10.00 24.14 -7.76
C ALA A 489 10.65 23.57 -9.04
N ALA A 490 11.39 22.45 -8.98
CA ALA A 490 12.19 21.97 -10.13
C ALA A 490 11.72 20.67 -10.78
N VAL A 491 10.57 20.10 -10.38
CA VAL A 491 10.00 18.92 -11.05
C VAL A 491 8.73 19.31 -11.78
N GLU A 492 8.88 19.68 -13.05
CA GLU A 492 7.78 19.65 -14.01
C GLU A 492 7.27 18.20 -14.11
N PRO A 493 5.96 17.93 -13.93
CA PRO A 493 5.44 16.57 -13.94
C PRO A 493 5.47 16.04 -15.38
N LYS A 494 6.50 15.24 -15.69
CA LYS A 494 6.44 14.35 -16.84
C LYS A 494 5.44 13.24 -16.50
N ASN A 495 4.40 13.19 -17.33
CA ASN A 495 3.31 12.23 -17.33
C ASN A 495 3.80 10.77 -17.53
N GLU A 496 4.45 10.18 -16.53
CA GLU A 496 4.61 8.73 -16.44
C GLU A 496 3.41 8.18 -15.65
N SER A 497 2.50 7.54 -16.40
CA SER A 497 1.36 6.80 -15.85
C SER A 497 1.79 5.91 -14.69
N SER A 498 1.02 5.96 -13.61
CA SER A 498 1.26 5.09 -12.47
C SER A 498 1.21 3.62 -12.92
N PRO A 499 2.11 2.74 -12.46
CA PRO A 499 2.01 1.30 -12.69
C PRO A 499 0.67 0.68 -12.28
N LEU A 500 -0.16 1.45 -11.56
CA LEU A 500 -1.48 1.11 -11.06
C LEU A 500 -2.64 1.56 -11.98
N ASP A 501 -2.40 2.41 -12.99
CA ASP A 501 -3.44 2.85 -13.95
C ASP A 501 -4.01 1.68 -14.77
N LYS A 502 -3.23 0.60 -14.91
CA LYS A 502 -3.66 -0.66 -15.54
C LYS A 502 -4.71 -1.44 -14.74
N PHE A 503 -4.96 -1.07 -13.49
CA PHE A 503 -5.90 -1.73 -12.57
C PHE A 503 -7.22 -0.98 -12.42
N ARG A 504 -7.39 0.18 -13.10
CA ARG A 504 -8.70 0.81 -13.28
C ARG A 504 -9.58 -0.19 -14.05
N PRO A 505 -10.81 -0.51 -13.59
CA PRO A 505 -11.72 -1.33 -14.37
C PRO A 505 -11.85 -0.68 -15.75
N LYS A 506 -11.57 -1.44 -16.81
CA LYS A 506 -11.87 -1.01 -18.18
C LYS A 506 -13.39 -1.03 -18.34
N GLY A 507 -14.07 -0.06 -17.73
CA GLY A 507 -15.33 0.43 -18.23
C GLY A 507 -15.07 0.89 -19.66
N SER A 508 -15.95 0.46 -20.56
CA SER A 508 -15.96 0.83 -21.98
C SER A 508 -15.38 2.23 -22.21
N THR A 509 -14.30 2.33 -22.98
CA THR A 509 -13.92 3.60 -23.60
C THR A 509 -15.07 4.03 -24.52
N ALA A 510 -16.05 4.74 -23.96
CA ALA A 510 -16.92 5.62 -24.71
C ALA A 510 -16.01 6.72 -25.29
N GLY A 511 -16.10 6.89 -26.61
CA GLY A 511 -15.07 7.60 -27.39
C GLY A 511 -14.77 8.99 -26.88
N ALA A 512 -13.49 9.36 -26.89
CA ALA A 512 -13.11 10.75 -26.69
C ALA A 512 -13.83 11.61 -27.76
N VAL A 513 -14.56 12.63 -27.31
CA VAL A 513 -15.29 13.55 -28.19
C VAL A 513 -14.47 14.82 -28.31
N SER A 514 -14.36 15.38 -29.52
CA SER A 514 -13.53 16.56 -29.75
C SER A 514 -14.39 17.72 -30.24
N PHE A 515 -14.16 18.91 -29.68
CA PHE A 515 -14.80 20.17 -30.03
C PHE A 515 -13.74 21.24 -30.29
N SER A 516 -14.10 22.26 -31.06
CA SER A 516 -13.22 23.40 -31.33
C SER A 516 -14.02 24.69 -31.44
N GLY A 517 -13.51 25.79 -30.89
CA GLY A 517 -14.16 27.11 -30.96
C GLY A 517 -13.17 28.26 -31.06
N GLN A 518 -13.67 29.43 -31.46
CA GLN A 518 -12.93 30.69 -31.46
C GLN A 518 -13.29 31.49 -30.21
N ILE A 519 -12.31 32.08 -29.54
CA ILE A 519 -12.51 32.84 -28.30
C ILE A 519 -11.63 34.07 -28.31
N ASP A 520 -12.24 35.25 -28.35
CA ASP A 520 -11.51 36.51 -28.26
C ASP A 520 -11.09 36.85 -26.82
N ASP A 521 -11.89 36.44 -25.83
CA ASP A 521 -11.69 36.77 -24.40
C ASP A 521 -12.01 35.57 -23.50
N GLN A 522 -10.96 34.99 -22.91
CA GLN A 522 -11.06 33.84 -21.99
C GLN A 522 -11.82 34.16 -20.70
N SER A 523 -11.87 35.42 -20.27
CA SER A 523 -12.57 35.80 -19.05
C SER A 523 -14.10 35.65 -19.16
N LYS A 524 -14.61 35.55 -20.40
CA LYS A 524 -16.02 35.33 -20.72
C LYS A 524 -16.40 33.85 -20.85
N LEU A 525 -15.49 32.92 -20.62
CA LEU A 525 -15.76 31.49 -20.67
C LEU A 525 -16.48 30.98 -19.42
N TYR A 526 -17.46 30.12 -19.65
CA TYR A 526 -18.19 29.42 -18.60
C TYR A 526 -18.35 27.94 -18.94
N ILE A 527 -18.37 27.12 -17.90
CA ILE A 527 -18.67 25.68 -17.99
C ILE A 527 -19.95 25.45 -17.19
N TYR A 528 -20.97 24.94 -17.86
CA TYR A 528 -22.23 24.52 -17.27
C TYR A 528 -22.29 23.00 -17.18
N ILE A 529 -22.73 22.51 -16.02
CA ILE A 529 -22.88 21.10 -15.71
C ILE A 529 -24.32 20.88 -15.23
N TYR A 530 -24.99 19.95 -15.90
CA TYR A 530 -26.28 19.43 -15.49
C TYR A 530 -26.15 17.93 -15.21
N ALA A 531 -26.68 17.47 -14.09
CA ALA A 531 -26.79 16.05 -13.79
C ALA A 531 -28.04 15.76 -12.95
N ILE A 532 -28.80 14.73 -13.30
CA ILE A 532 -29.92 14.23 -12.50
C ILE A 532 -29.83 12.71 -12.38
N ASN A 533 -29.99 12.19 -11.15
CA ASN A 533 -29.88 10.76 -10.87
C ASN A 533 -28.51 10.14 -11.23
N TYR A 534 -27.44 10.94 -11.13
CA TYR A 534 -26.05 10.50 -11.32
C TYR A 534 -25.18 10.89 -10.13
N GLN A 535 -24.12 10.11 -9.91
CA GLN A 535 -22.94 10.46 -9.12
C GLN A 535 -21.71 10.46 -10.02
N GLY A 536 -20.71 11.30 -9.71
CA GLY A 536 -19.54 11.43 -10.57
C GLY A 536 -18.78 12.73 -10.38
N SER A 537 -17.85 13.02 -11.27
CA SER A 537 -17.03 14.23 -11.21
C SER A 537 -16.70 14.77 -12.60
N VAL A 538 -16.49 16.08 -12.66
CA VAL A 538 -16.00 16.80 -13.84
C VAL A 538 -14.66 17.42 -13.47
N ARG A 539 -13.64 17.15 -14.28
CA ARG A 539 -12.30 17.74 -14.17
C ARG A 539 -11.94 18.48 -15.44
N VAL A 540 -11.24 19.59 -15.32
CA VAL A 540 -10.78 20.39 -16.46
C VAL A 540 -9.27 20.48 -16.40
N ASN A 541 -8.59 20.06 -17.46
CA ASN A 541 -7.13 20.00 -17.55
C ASN A 541 -6.48 19.28 -16.34
N GLY A 542 -7.14 18.21 -15.87
CA GLY A 542 -6.70 17.42 -14.72
C GLY A 542 -6.97 18.03 -13.34
N GLN A 543 -7.56 19.23 -13.26
CA GLN A 543 -7.97 19.86 -12.00
C GLN A 543 -9.44 19.57 -11.69
N ASP A 544 -9.77 19.35 -10.41
CA ASP A 544 -11.16 19.17 -9.98
C ASP A 544 -11.97 20.44 -10.24
N PHE A 545 -13.11 20.29 -10.94
CA PHE A 545 -14.00 21.38 -11.27
C PHE A 545 -15.35 21.26 -10.57
N TYR A 546 -15.99 20.08 -10.63
CA TYR A 546 -17.27 19.85 -9.97
C TYR A 546 -17.49 18.39 -9.57
N GLN A 547 -18.14 18.17 -8.43
CA GLN A 547 -18.53 16.85 -7.94
C GLN A 547 -20.05 16.70 -7.95
N ILE A 548 -20.53 15.66 -8.63
CA ILE A 548 -21.94 15.25 -8.64
C ILE A 548 -22.15 14.29 -7.46
N LYS A 549 -22.93 14.72 -6.46
CA LYS A 549 -23.00 14.06 -5.15
C LYS A 549 -23.85 12.78 -5.12
N GLY A 550 -24.70 12.53 -6.10
CA GLY A 550 -25.44 11.28 -6.18
C GLY A 550 -26.67 11.19 -5.28
N GLU A 551 -27.44 12.26 -5.12
CA GLU A 551 -28.74 12.21 -4.42
C GLU A 551 -29.88 11.83 -5.39
N GLU A 552 -30.78 10.96 -4.93
CA GLU A 552 -31.93 10.48 -5.71
C GLU A 552 -32.92 11.62 -6.01
N ASP A 553 -33.39 11.69 -7.26
CA ASP A 553 -34.28 12.70 -7.84
C ASP A 553 -33.82 14.16 -7.68
N MET A 554 -32.55 14.38 -7.36
CA MET A 554 -31.95 15.70 -7.25
C MET A 554 -31.29 16.12 -8.56
N SER A 555 -31.69 17.28 -9.08
CA SER A 555 -31.06 17.91 -10.24
C SER A 555 -29.92 18.84 -9.80
N TYR A 556 -28.69 18.52 -10.18
CA TYR A 556 -27.53 19.38 -10.06
C TYR A 556 -27.45 20.31 -11.27
N ASN A 557 -27.50 21.62 -11.01
CA ASN A 557 -27.33 22.68 -12.01
C ASN A 557 -26.20 23.58 -11.53
N TYR A 558 -25.03 23.48 -12.16
CA TYR A 558 -23.86 24.27 -11.77
C TYR A 558 -23.29 25.01 -12.97
N THR A 559 -23.00 26.29 -12.78
CA THR A 559 -22.23 27.11 -13.72
C THR A 559 -21.01 27.64 -13.00
N GLY A 560 -19.82 27.32 -13.52
CA GLY A 560 -18.55 27.85 -13.03
C GLY A 560 -17.84 28.67 -14.10
N SER A 561 -16.91 29.54 -13.68
CA SER A 561 -16.01 30.24 -14.59
C SER A 561 -15.11 29.22 -15.29
N GLY A 562 -14.91 29.39 -16.60
CA GLY A 562 -14.00 28.59 -17.41
C GLY A 562 -12.53 28.99 -17.26
N SER A 563 -12.12 29.63 -16.16
CA SER A 563 -10.74 30.10 -15.95
C SER A 563 -9.67 29.00 -15.96
N GLN A 564 -10.07 27.73 -15.85
CA GLN A 564 -9.20 26.56 -15.98
C GLN A 564 -8.93 26.19 -17.45
N LEU A 565 -9.69 26.76 -18.40
CA LEU A 565 -9.51 26.59 -19.84
C LEU A 565 -8.49 27.61 -20.38
N GLN A 566 -7.66 27.17 -21.32
CA GLN A 566 -6.58 27.95 -21.93
C GLN A 566 -6.71 27.95 -23.45
N HIS A 567 -6.02 28.87 -24.13
CA HIS A 567 -5.91 28.81 -25.60
C HIS A 567 -5.13 27.56 -26.00
N GLY A 568 -5.55 26.94 -27.10
CA GLY A 568 -5.05 25.64 -27.55
C GLY A 568 -5.85 24.48 -26.95
N ASN A 569 -5.18 23.36 -26.72
CA ASN A 569 -5.85 22.11 -26.36
C ASN A 569 -6.16 22.04 -24.86
N ASN A 570 -7.42 21.72 -24.56
CA ASN A 570 -7.93 21.47 -23.23
C ASN A 570 -8.57 20.08 -23.16
N THR A 571 -8.63 19.53 -21.98
CA THR A 571 -9.34 18.28 -21.69
C THR A 571 -10.38 18.50 -20.60
N ILE A 572 -11.57 17.94 -20.79
CA ILE A 572 -12.60 17.88 -19.76
C ILE A 572 -12.95 16.41 -19.55
N ASP A 573 -12.60 15.88 -18.38
CA ASP A 573 -12.88 14.50 -17.99
C ASP A 573 -14.19 14.46 -17.22
N VAL A 574 -15.15 13.69 -17.73
CA VAL A 574 -16.47 13.53 -17.11
C VAL A 574 -16.65 12.08 -16.71
N THR A 575 -16.78 11.82 -15.42
CA THR A 575 -17.16 10.52 -14.88
C THR A 575 -18.60 10.58 -14.42
N TYR A 576 -19.40 9.57 -14.78
CA TYR A 576 -20.80 9.51 -14.42
C TYR A 576 -21.25 8.07 -14.16
N ASN A 577 -22.05 7.90 -13.11
CA ASN A 577 -22.67 6.64 -12.75
C ASN A 577 -24.09 6.90 -12.23
N SER A 578 -25.09 6.28 -12.83
CA SER A 578 -26.49 6.42 -12.46
C SER A 578 -26.71 5.85 -11.07
N ILE A 579 -27.51 6.54 -10.27
CA ILE A 579 -27.90 6.05 -8.95
C ILE A 579 -28.86 4.86 -9.14
N PRO A 580 -28.72 3.75 -8.38
CA PRO A 580 -29.63 2.62 -8.48
C PRO A 580 -31.09 3.00 -8.14
N GLY A 581 -32.05 2.68 -9.01
CA GLY A 581 -33.47 2.99 -8.85
C GLY A 581 -34.23 2.84 -10.17
N ASP A 582 -35.52 3.25 -10.20
CA ASP A 582 -36.30 3.46 -11.45
C ASP A 582 -36.58 4.96 -11.63
N PRO A 583 -35.54 5.79 -11.84
CA PRO A 583 -35.68 7.23 -11.94
C PRO A 583 -36.47 7.63 -13.18
N TRP A 584 -37.35 8.61 -13.05
CA TRP A 584 -38.14 9.15 -14.17
C TRP A 584 -37.28 9.85 -15.25
N MET A 585 -36.05 10.22 -14.91
CA MET A 585 -35.08 10.84 -15.83
C MET A 585 -33.64 10.62 -15.35
N THR A 586 -32.74 10.30 -16.28
CA THR A 586 -31.29 10.24 -16.08
C THR A 586 -30.61 11.03 -17.19
N LYS A 587 -29.91 12.11 -16.84
CA LYS A 587 -29.11 12.85 -17.82
C LYS A 587 -27.88 13.48 -17.18
N VAL A 588 -26.76 13.45 -17.90
CA VAL A 588 -25.57 14.29 -17.64
C VAL A 588 -25.29 15.15 -18.86
N GLN A 589 -24.99 16.43 -18.66
CA GLN A 589 -24.61 17.35 -19.71
C GLN A 589 -23.49 18.27 -19.23
N VAL A 590 -22.49 18.47 -20.08
CA VAL A 590 -21.40 19.43 -19.89
C VAL A 590 -21.37 20.34 -21.11
N LYS A 591 -21.54 21.64 -20.87
CA LYS A 591 -21.58 22.68 -21.89
C LYS A 591 -20.54 23.74 -21.61
N VAL A 592 -19.72 24.06 -22.60
CA VAL A 592 -18.77 25.18 -22.58
C VAL A 592 -19.29 26.27 -23.50
N TYR A 593 -19.39 27.49 -22.99
CA TYR A 593 -19.94 28.63 -23.73
C TYR A 593 -19.26 29.93 -23.30
N THR A 594 -19.30 30.93 -24.17
CA THR A 594 -19.02 32.32 -23.81
C THR A 594 -20.31 33.05 -23.52
N TYR A 595 -20.26 33.97 -22.56
CA TYR A 595 -21.40 34.83 -22.23
C TYR A 595 -20.98 36.28 -22.25
N ASP A 596 -21.67 37.07 -23.07
CA ASP A 596 -21.48 38.51 -23.13
C ASP A 596 -22.60 39.21 -22.33
N PHE A 597 -22.24 39.78 -21.18
CA PHE A 597 -23.19 40.44 -20.27
C PHE A 597 -23.76 41.75 -20.82
N ASP A 598 -23.06 42.42 -21.74
CA ASP A 598 -23.50 43.70 -22.31
C ASP A 598 -24.58 43.48 -23.39
N SER A 599 -24.46 42.40 -24.16
CA SER A 599 -25.37 42.02 -25.24
C SER A 599 -26.35 40.90 -24.87
N ASN A 600 -26.21 40.30 -23.69
CA ASN A 600 -26.99 39.17 -23.18
C ASN A 600 -27.04 37.99 -24.17
N LYS A 601 -25.91 37.75 -24.84
CA LYS A 601 -25.76 36.72 -25.87
C LYS A 601 -24.86 35.59 -25.37
N GLU A 602 -25.37 34.37 -25.51
CA GLU A 602 -24.64 33.13 -25.25
C GLU A 602 -24.14 32.53 -26.57
N GLU A 603 -22.88 32.12 -26.61
CA GLU A 603 -22.30 31.38 -27.73
C GLU A 603 -21.71 30.05 -27.25
N ILE A 604 -22.28 28.95 -27.73
CA ILE A 604 -21.92 27.60 -27.31
C ILE A 604 -20.72 27.11 -28.12
N ILE A 605 -19.68 26.68 -27.41
CA ILE A 605 -18.43 26.19 -27.99
C ILE A 605 -18.37 24.66 -27.98
N ALA A 606 -18.83 24.04 -26.90
CA ALA A 606 -18.95 22.60 -26.77
C ALA A 606 -20.22 22.27 -26.00
N ASP A 607 -20.97 21.27 -26.45
CA ASP A 607 -22.14 20.76 -25.75
C ASP A 607 -22.15 19.24 -25.89
N TRP A 608 -21.94 18.57 -24.77
CA TRP A 608 -21.93 17.13 -24.69
C TRP A 608 -22.94 16.67 -23.64
N SER A 609 -23.69 15.62 -23.95
CA SER A 609 -24.62 15.00 -23.01
C SER A 609 -24.77 13.51 -23.23
N THR A 610 -25.13 12.78 -22.18
CA THR A 610 -25.40 11.34 -22.22
C THR A 610 -26.50 10.95 -21.22
N GLU A 611 -27.16 9.84 -21.50
CA GLU A 611 -28.13 9.16 -20.64
C GLU A 611 -27.69 7.72 -20.31
N GLU A 612 -26.43 7.38 -20.62
CA GLU A 612 -25.90 6.06 -20.35
C GLU A 612 -25.71 5.81 -18.84
N PRO A 613 -26.00 4.60 -18.34
CA PRO A 613 -26.03 4.32 -16.91
C PRO A 613 -24.67 4.45 -16.23
N THR A 614 -23.55 4.19 -16.90
CA THR A 614 -22.22 4.43 -16.33
C THR A 614 -21.23 4.67 -17.45
N GLY A 615 -20.34 5.63 -17.27
CA GLY A 615 -19.26 5.86 -18.22
C GLY A 615 -18.25 6.89 -17.75
N GLU A 616 -17.20 6.99 -18.54
CA GLU A 616 -16.21 8.05 -18.47
C GLU A 616 -16.06 8.60 -19.89
N THR A 617 -16.09 9.91 -20.04
CA THR A 617 -15.90 10.59 -21.33
C THR A 617 -14.82 11.63 -21.20
N LEU A 618 -13.88 11.60 -22.14
CA LEU A 618 -12.87 12.63 -22.35
C LEU A 618 -13.37 13.57 -23.46
N ILE A 619 -13.60 14.82 -23.11
CA ILE A 619 -13.92 15.89 -24.06
C ILE A 619 -12.62 16.63 -24.36
N ASN A 620 -12.11 16.50 -25.58
CA ASN A 620 -11.01 17.33 -26.07
C ASN A 620 -11.58 18.64 -26.61
N LEU A 621 -11.05 19.77 -26.18
CA LEU A 621 -11.53 21.09 -26.57
C LEU A 621 -10.38 21.98 -27.05
N GLU A 622 -10.39 22.34 -28.33
CA GLU A 622 -9.41 23.25 -28.93
C GLU A 622 -9.97 24.69 -28.98
N LEU A 623 -9.34 25.60 -28.23
CA LEU A 623 -9.74 27.00 -28.12
C LEU A 623 -8.79 27.90 -28.90
N ASN A 624 -9.24 28.35 -30.06
CA ASN A 624 -8.47 29.21 -30.94
C ASN A 624 -8.65 30.68 -30.56
N PRO A 625 -7.57 31.49 -30.57
CA PRO A 625 -7.62 32.92 -30.27
C PRO A 625 -8.20 33.75 -31.41
#